data_AF-A0A3A8MI77-F1
#
_entry.id   AF-A0A3A8MI77-F1
#
_cell.length_a   1.000
_cell.length_b   1.000
_cell.length_c   1.000
_cell.angle_alpha   90.00
_cell.angle_beta   90.00
_cell.angle_gamma   90.00
#
_symmetry.space_group_name_H-M   'P 1'
#
loop_
_entity.id
_entity.type
_entity.pdbx_description
1 polymer ?
#
loop_
_entity_poly.entity_id
_entity_poly.type
_entity_poly.pdbx_seq_one_letter_code
_entity_poly.pdbx_strand_id
1 'polypeptide(L)'
;EVLAPAAFVAALPRRLLSHPNGGALAVIGHVERAWGFSIKPLDMAQASPHAFTGTLSRIMAGEPVGHALRDFRDRFSAANNLLLNHLDPNMPNNKLEPRALLHQWIERNDARNYVVLGDPAVRIRHTDLQPLP
;
A
#
# COMPACT_ATOMS: atom_id res chain seq x y z
N GLU A 1 21.73 -6.05 1.23
CA GLU A 1 21.08 -4.73 1.44
C GLU A 1 20.55 -4.65 2.87
N VAL A 2 20.92 -3.61 3.61
CA VAL A 2 20.72 -3.48 5.07
C VAL A 2 19.63 -2.44 5.34
N LEU A 3 18.71 -2.73 6.27
CA LEU A 3 17.70 -1.77 6.72
C LEU A 3 18.35 -0.65 7.53
N ALA A 4 17.70 0.52 7.60
CA ALA A 4 18.24 1.63 8.38
C ALA A 4 18.40 1.26 9.87
N PRO A 5 19.45 1.75 10.56
CA PRO A 5 19.73 1.39 11.95
C PRO A 5 18.73 1.98 12.95
N ALA A 6 17.92 2.95 12.53
CA ALA A 6 16.88 3.58 13.33
C ALA A 6 15.73 4.07 12.44
N ALA A 7 14.56 4.29 13.04
CA ALA A 7 13.41 4.85 12.35
C ALA A 7 13.70 6.28 11.87
N PHE A 8 13.31 6.58 10.62
CA PHE A 8 13.50 7.90 10.01
C PHE A 8 12.43 8.16 8.94
N VAL A 9 12.25 9.42 8.58
CA VAL A 9 11.50 9.82 7.38
C VAL A 9 12.50 10.23 6.30
N ALA A 10 12.37 9.64 5.12
CA ALA A 10 13.27 9.89 4.00
C ALA A 10 13.33 11.39 3.62
N ALA A 11 14.47 11.82 3.09
CA ALA A 11 14.69 13.23 2.72
C ALA A 11 13.70 13.71 1.64
N LEU A 12 13.30 12.83 0.72
CA LEU A 12 12.39 13.16 -0.38
C LEU A 12 10.99 13.61 0.10
N PRO A 13 10.21 12.82 0.86
CA PRO A 13 8.91 13.28 1.37
C PRO A 13 9.03 14.53 2.22
N ARG A 14 10.08 14.66 3.05
CA ARG A 14 10.34 15.89 3.82
C ARG A 14 10.48 17.11 2.91
N ARG A 15 11.31 17.02 1.86
CA ARG A 15 11.56 18.10 0.89
C ARG A 15 10.32 18.47 0.09
N LEU A 16 9.53 17.47 -0.32
CA LEU A 16 8.30 17.66 -1.10
C LEU A 16 7.20 18.33 -0.28
N LEU A 17 7.01 17.91 0.97
CA LEU A 17 5.98 18.47 1.87
C LEU A 17 6.35 19.87 2.37
N SER A 18 7.64 20.19 2.52
CA SER A 18 8.10 21.49 3.04
C SER A 18 8.50 22.49 1.96
N HIS A 19 8.09 22.30 0.71
CA HIS A 19 8.56 23.15 -0.40
C HIS A 19 7.96 24.57 -0.29
N PRO A 20 8.78 25.64 -0.31
CA PRO A 20 8.32 27.00 0.03
C PRO A 20 7.32 27.60 -0.98
N ASN A 21 7.35 27.16 -2.24
CA ASN A 21 6.50 27.69 -3.31
C ASN A 21 5.29 26.80 -3.61
N GLY A 22 4.80 26.07 -2.60
CA GLY A 22 3.84 24.99 -2.80
C GLY A 22 4.59 23.68 -3.10
N GLY A 23 4.28 22.68 -2.29
CA GLY A 23 4.85 21.35 -2.38
C GLY A 23 3.78 20.29 -2.59
N ALA A 24 4.18 19.03 -2.49
CA ALA A 24 3.20 17.97 -2.33
C ALA A 24 2.38 18.26 -1.07
N LEU A 25 1.06 18.11 -1.14
CA LEU A 25 0.20 18.23 0.05
C LEU A 25 0.11 16.91 0.83
N ALA A 26 0.42 15.81 0.15
CA ALA A 26 0.55 14.48 0.72
C ALA A 26 1.58 13.65 -0.09
N VAL A 27 2.24 12.70 0.57
CA VAL A 27 3.12 11.71 -0.04
C VAL A 27 2.73 10.32 0.45
N ILE A 28 2.58 9.36 -0.47
CA ILE A 28 2.41 7.95 -0.13
C ILE A 28 3.81 7.32 -0.07
N GLY A 29 4.18 6.79 1.10
CA GLY A 29 5.45 6.12 1.33
C GLY A 29 5.27 4.67 1.76
N HIS A 30 6.32 3.87 1.61
CA HIS A 30 6.40 2.50 2.14
C HIS A 30 7.36 2.47 3.33
N VAL A 31 7.01 1.72 4.37
CA VAL A 31 7.83 1.45 5.56
C VAL A 31 8.37 0.02 5.49
N GLU A 32 9.67 -0.19 5.73
CA GLU A 32 10.37 -1.48 5.56
C GLU A 32 10.69 -1.84 4.09
N ARG A 33 11.03 -3.11 3.85
CA ARG A 33 11.34 -3.66 2.53
C ARG A 33 10.07 -3.87 1.72
N ALA A 34 10.00 -3.25 0.55
CA ALA A 34 8.98 -3.52 -0.45
C ALA A 34 9.42 -4.67 -1.37
N TRP A 35 8.57 -5.67 -1.56
CA TRP A 35 8.89 -6.82 -2.40
C TRP A 35 8.08 -6.77 -3.69
N GLY A 36 8.72 -6.62 -4.85
CA GLY A 36 8.00 -6.54 -6.13
C GLY A 36 7.10 -7.76 -6.40
N PHE A 37 7.44 -8.93 -5.85
CA PHE A 37 6.62 -10.14 -5.98
C PHE A 37 5.47 -10.21 -4.98
N SER A 38 5.39 -9.42 -3.91
CA SER A 38 4.15 -9.35 -3.10
C SER A 38 3.05 -8.58 -3.81
N ILE A 39 3.38 -7.87 -4.89
CA ILE A 39 2.42 -7.21 -5.78
C ILE A 39 1.82 -8.23 -6.79
N LYS A 40 2.43 -9.43 -6.92
CA LYS A 40 1.97 -10.52 -7.79
C LYS A 40 1.84 -11.85 -7.01
N PRO A 41 0.61 -12.33 -6.74
CA PRO A 41 0.36 -13.66 -6.19
C PRO A 41 1.10 -14.77 -6.95
N LEU A 42 1.52 -15.82 -6.22
CA LEU A 42 2.20 -17.00 -6.78
C LEU A 42 1.35 -17.74 -7.81
N ASP A 43 0.03 -17.79 -7.59
CA ASP A 43 -0.94 -18.28 -8.58
C ASP A 43 -1.50 -17.10 -9.35
N MET A 44 -1.11 -16.99 -10.63
CA MET A 44 -1.54 -15.92 -11.54
C MET A 44 -3.05 -15.93 -11.87
N ALA A 45 -3.86 -16.78 -11.25
CA ALA A 45 -5.30 -16.84 -11.50
C ALA A 45 -6.04 -15.56 -11.06
N GLN A 46 -5.48 -14.82 -10.10
CA GLN A 46 -5.97 -13.49 -9.67
C GLN A 46 -4.79 -12.57 -9.33
N ALA A 47 -3.80 -12.50 -10.22
CA ALA A 47 -2.76 -11.50 -10.07
C ALA A 47 -3.35 -10.12 -10.37
N SER A 48 -3.73 -9.39 -9.33
CA SER A 48 -4.14 -8.03 -9.54
C SER A 48 -3.25 -7.05 -8.80
N PRO A 49 -2.58 -6.14 -9.52
CA PRO A 49 -2.10 -4.89 -8.96
C PRO A 49 -3.26 -3.97 -8.47
N HIS A 50 -4.43 -4.53 -8.10
CA HIS A 50 -5.67 -3.82 -7.72
C HIS A 50 -5.44 -2.79 -6.63
N ALA A 51 -4.55 -3.03 -5.66
CA ALA A 51 -4.32 -2.05 -4.62
C ALA A 51 -3.72 -0.75 -5.19
N PHE A 52 -2.72 -0.86 -6.07
CA PHE A 52 -2.12 0.31 -6.71
C PHE A 52 -3.03 0.93 -7.76
N THR A 53 -3.59 0.13 -8.67
CA THR A 53 -4.45 0.65 -9.73
C THR A 53 -5.77 1.19 -9.19
N GLY A 54 -6.33 0.57 -8.14
CA GLY A 54 -7.50 1.03 -7.41
C GLY A 54 -7.21 2.33 -6.66
N THR A 55 -6.11 2.39 -5.89
CA THR A 55 -5.68 3.63 -5.21
C THR A 55 -5.50 4.76 -6.21
N LEU A 56 -4.80 4.51 -7.32
CA LEU A 56 -4.60 5.52 -8.36
C LEU A 56 -5.93 5.94 -9.00
N SER A 57 -6.79 4.99 -9.36
CA SER A 57 -8.12 5.27 -9.93
C SER A 57 -8.96 6.15 -9.00
N ARG A 58 -8.95 5.89 -7.70
CA ARG A 58 -9.68 6.69 -6.69
C ARG A 58 -9.13 8.11 -6.56
N ILE A 59 -7.80 8.25 -6.51
CA ILE A 59 -7.14 9.56 -6.49
C ILE A 59 -7.53 10.34 -7.75
N MET A 60 -7.44 9.69 -8.92
CA MET A 60 -7.84 10.26 -10.21
C MET A 60 -9.34 10.57 -10.28
N ALA A 61 -10.20 9.86 -9.55
CA ALA A 61 -11.61 10.17 -9.41
C ALA A 61 -11.89 11.34 -8.44
N GLY A 62 -10.86 11.92 -7.83
CA GLY A 62 -11.00 13.06 -6.90
C GLY A 62 -11.36 12.65 -5.47
N GLU A 63 -11.23 11.36 -5.12
CA GLU A 63 -11.36 10.92 -3.74
C GLU A 63 -10.15 11.39 -2.91
N PRO A 64 -10.33 11.64 -1.60
CA PRO A 64 -9.22 11.97 -0.70
C PRO A 64 -8.14 10.89 -0.69
N VAL A 65 -6.86 11.29 -0.68
CA VAL A 65 -5.72 10.36 -0.73
C VAL A 65 -5.75 9.34 0.42
N GLY A 66 -6.17 9.76 1.63
CA GLY A 66 -6.32 8.86 2.76
C GLY A 66 -7.41 7.80 2.55
N HIS A 67 -8.52 8.17 1.89
CA HIS A 67 -9.56 7.22 1.52
C HIS A 67 -9.09 6.27 0.41
N ALA A 68 -8.34 6.78 -0.56
CA ALA A 68 -7.86 5.98 -1.69
C ALA A 68 -6.97 4.79 -1.26
N LEU A 69 -6.21 4.90 -0.17
CA LEU A 69 -5.41 3.79 0.37
C LEU A 69 -6.22 2.63 0.95
N ARG A 70 -7.55 2.71 0.99
CA ARG A 70 -8.40 1.61 1.45
C ARG A 70 -8.13 0.28 0.73
N ASP A 71 -7.72 0.32 -0.54
CA ASP A 71 -7.48 -0.91 -1.30
C ASP A 71 -6.26 -1.68 -0.75
N PHE A 72 -5.26 -0.98 -0.18
CA PHE A 72 -4.18 -1.62 0.57
C PHE A 72 -4.65 -2.19 1.91
N ARG A 73 -5.57 -1.49 2.61
CA ARG A 73 -6.20 -1.99 3.84
C ARG A 73 -7.01 -3.26 3.58
N ASP A 74 -7.76 -3.30 2.49
CA ASP A 74 -8.58 -4.44 2.10
C ASP A 74 -7.67 -5.63 1.77
N ARG A 75 -6.57 -5.39 1.04
CA ARG A 75 -5.57 -6.43 0.77
C ARG A 75 -4.91 -6.95 2.05
N PHE A 76 -4.49 -6.05 2.93
CA PHE A 76 -3.96 -6.41 4.24
C PHE A 76 -4.93 -7.29 5.03
N SER A 77 -6.21 -6.90 5.06
CA SER A 77 -7.24 -7.62 5.83
C SER A 77 -7.48 -9.02 5.26
N ALA A 78 -7.59 -9.14 3.93
CA ALA A 78 -7.73 -10.43 3.26
C ALA A 78 -6.52 -11.35 3.52
N ALA A 79 -5.31 -10.82 3.36
CA ALA A 79 -4.07 -11.54 3.61
C ALA A 79 -3.93 -11.98 5.07
N ASN A 80 -4.32 -11.11 6.01
CA ASN A 80 -4.28 -11.38 7.44
C ASN A 80 -5.28 -12.47 7.83
N ASN A 81 -6.49 -12.49 7.25
CA ASN A 81 -7.48 -13.53 7.51
C ASN A 81 -7.00 -14.92 7.07
N LEU A 82 -6.29 -15.02 5.94
CA LEU A 82 -5.69 -16.29 5.50
C LEU A 82 -4.64 -16.80 6.49
N LEU A 83 -3.81 -15.91 7.04
CA LEU A 83 -2.84 -16.28 8.08
C LEU A 83 -3.53 -16.68 9.39
N LEU A 84 -4.60 -16.00 9.80
CA LEU A 84 -5.35 -16.36 11.01
C LEU A 84 -5.99 -17.74 10.86
N ASN A 85 -6.61 -18.05 9.72
CA ASN A 85 -7.17 -19.38 9.44
C ASN A 85 -6.08 -20.46 9.44
N HIS A 86 -4.89 -20.15 8.92
CA HIS A 86 -3.73 -21.05 8.99
C HIS A 86 -3.32 -21.34 10.44
N LEU A 87 -3.41 -20.36 11.34
CA LEU A 87 -3.04 -20.53 12.75
C LEU A 87 -4.16 -21.15 13.60
N ASP A 88 -5.41 -21.09 13.16
CA ASP A 88 -6.56 -21.60 13.93
C ASP A 88 -6.52 -23.13 14.06
N PRO A 89 -6.42 -23.70 15.27
CA PRO A 89 -6.45 -25.15 15.48
C PRO A 89 -7.79 -25.78 15.05
N ASN A 90 -8.88 -25.01 15.00
CA ASN A 90 -10.20 -25.49 14.62
C ASN A 90 -10.43 -25.49 13.09
N MET A 91 -9.47 -25.00 12.29
CA MET A 91 -9.51 -25.03 10.82
C MET A 91 -8.38 -25.88 10.23
N PRO A 92 -8.36 -27.21 10.43
CA PRO A 92 -7.29 -28.08 9.94
C PRO A 92 -7.19 -28.15 8.41
N ASN A 93 -8.29 -27.87 7.70
CA ASN A 93 -8.31 -27.88 6.23
C ASN A 93 -7.84 -26.56 5.60
N ASN A 94 -7.59 -25.52 6.41
CA ASN A 94 -7.17 -24.20 5.93
C ASN A 94 -5.66 -23.96 6.16
N LYS A 95 -4.87 -25.04 6.27
CA LYS A 95 -3.42 -24.93 6.36
C LYS A 95 -2.83 -24.60 5.00
N LEU A 96 -1.77 -23.82 5.03
CA LEU A 96 -1.05 -23.33 3.86
C LEU A 96 0.25 -24.12 3.79
N GLU A 97 0.60 -24.58 2.59
CA GLU A 97 1.92 -25.15 2.35
C GLU A 97 3.02 -24.14 2.69
N PRO A 98 4.24 -24.57 3.10
CA PRO A 98 5.28 -23.66 3.61
C PRO A 98 5.59 -22.47 2.68
N ARG A 99 5.62 -22.71 1.37
CA ARG A 99 5.86 -21.65 0.37
C ARG A 99 4.70 -20.64 0.31
N ALA A 100 3.47 -21.12 0.38
CA ALA A 100 2.27 -20.28 0.38
C ALA A 100 2.19 -19.46 1.67
N LEU A 101 2.53 -20.05 2.82
CA LEU A 101 2.60 -19.37 4.11
C LEU A 101 3.60 -18.20 4.07
N LEU A 102 4.82 -18.44 3.56
CA LEU A 102 5.84 -17.40 3.43
C LEU A 102 5.36 -16.27 2.51
N HIS A 103 4.81 -16.60 1.35
CA HIS A 103 4.29 -15.59 0.43
C HIS A 103 3.16 -14.77 1.06
N GLN A 104 2.22 -15.43 1.74
CA GLN A 104 1.12 -14.78 2.42
C GLN A 104 1.59 -13.83 3.53
N TRP A 105 2.62 -14.21 4.27
CA TRP A 105 3.24 -13.37 5.30
C TRP A 105 3.92 -12.13 4.71
N ILE A 106 4.68 -12.30 3.62
CA ILE A 106 5.36 -11.19 2.94
C ILE A 106 4.31 -10.21 2.40
N GLU A 107 3.28 -10.72 1.72
CA GLU A 107 2.22 -9.90 1.15
C GLU A 107 1.43 -9.15 2.23
N ARG A 108 1.09 -9.80 3.34
CA ARG A 108 0.43 -9.16 4.48
C ARG A 108 1.27 -8.01 5.04
N ASN A 109 2.58 -8.19 5.15
CA ASN A 109 3.47 -7.15 5.67
C ASN A 109 3.65 -5.99 4.68
N ASP A 110 3.75 -6.29 3.39
CA ASP A 110 3.89 -5.30 2.33
C ASP A 110 2.63 -4.42 2.22
N ALA A 111 1.44 -5.04 2.20
CA ALA A 111 0.16 -4.33 2.10
C ALA A 111 -0.12 -3.41 3.30
N ARG A 112 0.36 -3.78 4.50
CA ARG A 112 0.20 -2.97 5.72
C ARG A 112 0.98 -1.65 5.68
N ASN A 113 2.09 -1.64 4.96
CA ASN A 113 3.17 -0.70 5.21
C ASN A 113 3.15 0.54 4.28
N TYR A 114 2.06 0.75 3.55
CA TYR A 114 1.82 2.00 2.83
C TYR A 114 1.20 3.06 3.76
N VAL A 115 1.84 4.21 3.86
CA VAL A 115 1.45 5.32 4.75
C VAL A 115 1.29 6.62 3.98
N VAL A 116 0.39 7.47 4.45
CA VAL A 116 0.25 8.86 3.98
C VAL A 116 1.02 9.78 4.93
N LEU A 117 1.88 10.61 4.38
CA LEU A 117 2.55 11.71 5.07
C LEU A 117 1.96 13.04 4.54
N GLY A 118 1.47 13.91 5.42
CA GLY A 118 0.79 15.16 5.03
C GLY A 118 -0.71 15.11 5.33
N ASP A 119 -1.51 15.83 4.55
CA ASP A 119 -2.97 15.92 4.75
C ASP A 119 -3.71 14.76 4.04
N PRO A 120 -4.37 13.85 4.78
CA PRO A 120 -5.11 12.74 4.18
C PRO A 120 -6.37 13.16 3.43
N ALA A 121 -6.87 14.39 3.64
CA ALA A 121 -8.07 14.92 2.99
C ALA A 121 -7.80 15.50 1.59
N VAL A 122 -6.53 15.64 1.20
CA VAL A 122 -6.11 16.13 -0.12
C VAL A 122 -6.73 15.30 -1.23
N ARG A 123 -7.23 16.01 -2.25
CA ARG A 123 -7.85 15.44 -3.45
C ARG A 123 -7.41 16.20 -4.69
N ILE A 124 -7.48 15.54 -5.84
CA ILE A 124 -7.28 16.20 -7.13
C ILE A 124 -8.41 17.20 -7.36
N ARG A 125 -8.04 18.45 -7.67
CA ARG A 125 -8.97 19.51 -8.03
C ARG A 125 -9.31 19.39 -9.51
N HIS A 126 -10.31 18.55 -9.82
CA HIS A 126 -10.78 18.33 -11.20
C HIS A 126 -11.10 19.61 -11.96
N THR A 127 -11.64 20.61 -11.27
CA THR A 127 -11.99 21.92 -11.84
C THR A 127 -10.78 22.76 -12.25
N ASP A 128 -9.60 22.43 -11.72
CA ASP A 128 -8.37 23.22 -11.90
C ASP A 128 -7.41 22.54 -12.89
N LEU A 129 -7.73 21.31 -13.33
CA LEU A 129 -7.00 20.60 -14.37
C LEU A 129 -7.38 21.16 -15.74
N GLN A 130 -6.78 22.29 -16.12
CA GLN A 130 -6.80 22.72 -17.52
C GLN A 130 -5.95 21.73 -18.35
N PRO A 131 -6.39 21.32 -19.55
CA PRO A 131 -5.51 20.63 -20.48
C PRO A 131 -4.29 21.52 -20.71
N LEU A 132 -3.10 20.95 -20.60
CA LEU A 132 -1.86 21.63 -20.95
C LEU A 132 -1.96 22.07 -22.42
N PRO A 133 -1.50 23.29 -22.78
CA PRO A 133 -1.51 23.77 -24.15
C PRO A 133 -0.66 22.88 -25.08
#